data_AF-A0AAV5I110-F1
#
_entry.id   AF-A0AAV5I110-F1
#
_cell.length_a   1.000
_cell.length_b   1.000
_cell.length_c   1.000
_cell.angle_alpha   90.00
_cell.angle_beta   90.00
_cell.angle_gamma   90.00
#
_symmetry.space_group_name_H-M   'P 1'
#
loop_
_entity.id
_entity.type
_entity.pdbx_description
1 polymer ?
#
loop_
_entity_poly.entity_id
_entity_poly.type
_entity_poly.pdbx_seq_one_letter_code
_entity_poly.pdbx_strand_id
1 'polypeptide(L)'
;MLVMEHGEPNVVQANNGGFIVEDDFIVSPKLSNLSRATFRNMKLRGRSGPQPGCRRYILDNNSPGNGWLLLGWIAEERVVGSGRVYKCYYDPSGRIYRTQYEVLHAWEQSGLVLLDMFSWLFSTTGSSSSLSNRGSF
;
A
#
# COMPACT_ATOMS: atom_id res chain seq x y z
N MET A 1 6.91 16.47 38.33
CA MET A 1 7.60 16.60 37.04
C MET A 1 7.88 15.18 36.56
N LEU A 2 6.98 14.62 35.74
CA LEU A 2 7.14 13.26 35.20
C LEU A 2 7.80 13.39 33.83
N VAL A 3 9.03 12.89 33.73
CA VAL A 3 9.75 12.76 32.47
C VAL A 3 9.15 11.56 31.74
N MET A 4 8.47 11.80 30.62
CA MET A 4 8.06 10.72 29.72
C MET A 4 9.29 10.31 28.91
N GLU A 5 9.91 9.19 29.28
CA GLU A 5 10.92 8.54 28.45
C GLU A 5 10.26 8.07 27.15
N HIS A 6 10.70 8.65 26.03
CA HIS A 6 10.42 8.15 24.70
C HIS A 6 11.17 6.83 24.51
N GLY A 7 10.47 5.71 24.70
CA GLY A 7 10.96 4.39 24.34
C GLY A 7 11.23 4.33 22.83
N GLU A 8 12.49 4.14 22.46
CA GLU A 8 12.87 3.87 21.08
C GLU A 8 12.24 2.56 20.60
N PRO A 9 11.83 2.46 19.32
CA PRO A 9 11.24 1.24 18.79
C PRO A 9 12.27 0.10 18.78
N ASN A 10 11.90 -1.04 19.37
CA ASN A 10 12.67 -2.27 19.33
C ASN A 10 12.80 -2.78 17.88
N VAL A 11 13.92 -2.49 17.23
CA VAL A 11 14.22 -2.98 15.88
C VAL A 11 14.69 -4.45 15.99
N VAL A 12 13.76 -5.39 15.84
CA VAL A 12 14.12 -6.79 15.63
C VAL A 12 14.54 -6.97 14.17
N GLN A 13 15.85 -6.93 13.91
CA GLN A 13 16.42 -7.29 12.60
C GLN A 13 16.29 -8.80 12.40
N ALA A 14 15.23 -9.22 11.69
CA ALA A 14 15.19 -10.53 11.06
C ALA A 14 16.06 -10.49 9.80
N ASN A 15 17.21 -11.16 9.85
CA ASN A 15 18.10 -11.35 8.72
C ASN A 15 17.34 -12.00 7.56
N ASN A 16 17.45 -11.43 6.36
CA ASN A 16 16.83 -11.79 5.06
C ASN A 16 15.63 -10.89 4.66
N GLY A 17 15.92 -9.76 3.99
CA GLY A 17 14.90 -8.90 3.34
C GLY A 17 13.87 -8.27 4.29
N GLY A 18 14.26 -8.15 5.57
CA GLY A 18 13.37 -8.15 6.73
C GLY A 18 12.37 -7.02 6.83
N PHE A 19 11.11 -7.38 7.05
CA PHE A 19 10.12 -6.48 7.62
C PHE A 19 10.56 -6.01 9.00
N ILE A 20 10.24 -4.76 9.34
CA ILE A 20 10.55 -4.15 10.63
C ILE A 20 9.36 -4.36 11.55
N VAL A 21 9.57 -4.93 12.74
CA VAL A 21 8.52 -4.98 13.76
C VAL A 21 8.49 -3.63 14.48
N GLU A 22 7.37 -2.92 14.42
CA GLU A 22 7.17 -1.65 15.12
C GLU A 22 5.86 -1.72 15.92
N ASP A 23 5.97 -1.73 17.25
CA ASP A 23 4.90 -2.10 18.19
C ASP A 23 4.35 -3.50 17.84
N ASP A 24 3.09 -3.56 17.41
CA ASP A 24 2.36 -4.77 17.03
C ASP A 24 2.27 -4.97 15.51
N PHE A 25 3.01 -4.18 14.73
CA PHE A 25 2.93 -4.16 13.27
C PHE A 25 4.21 -4.69 12.63
N ILE A 26 4.03 -5.47 11.57
CA ILE A 26 5.08 -5.93 10.66
C ILE A 26 5.12 -4.95 9.49
N VAL A 27 6.05 -4.00 9.53
CA VAL A 27 6.14 -2.89 8.60
C VAL A 27 7.06 -3.24 7.43
N SER A 28 6.59 -2.99 6.19
CA SER A 28 7.42 -3.18 5.00
C SER A 28 8.72 -2.38 5.10
N PRO A 29 9.89 -2.96 4.78
CA PRO A 29 11.16 -2.23 4.84
C PRO A 29 11.23 -1.12 3.78
N LYS A 30 10.41 -1.23 2.73
CA LYS A 30 10.33 -0.29 1.61
C LYS A 30 9.27 0.81 1.82
N LEU A 31 8.73 0.93 3.03
CA LEU A 31 7.71 1.93 3.32
C LEU A 31 8.27 3.35 3.12
N SER A 32 7.62 4.13 2.26
CA SER A 32 8.06 5.50 1.94
C SER A 32 7.96 6.44 3.14
N ASN A 33 8.67 7.57 3.10
CA ASN A 33 8.61 8.58 4.16
C ASN A 33 7.19 9.16 4.37
N LEU A 34 6.43 9.33 3.28
CA LEU A 34 5.05 9.82 3.35
C LEU A 34 4.13 8.77 3.99
N SER A 35 4.30 7.50 3.58
CA SER A 35 3.60 6.35 4.16
C SER A 35 3.92 6.16 5.66
N ARG A 36 5.16 6.44 6.08
CA ARG A 36 5.56 6.44 7.50
C ARG A 36 4.83 7.52 8.30
N ALA A 37 4.63 8.71 7.74
CA ALA A 37 3.85 9.77 8.41
C ALA A 37 2.39 9.33 8.60
N THR A 38 1.80 8.70 7.59
CA THR A 38 0.45 8.12 7.66
C THR A 38 0.35 7.02 8.71
N PHE A 39 1.34 6.15 8.79
CA PHE A 39 1.40 5.10 9.82
C PHE A 39 1.42 5.68 11.24
N ARG A 40 2.12 6.80 11.47
CA ARG A 40 2.06 7.51 12.74
C ARG A 40 0.67 8.08 13.01
N ASN A 41 0.05 8.74 12.03
CA ASN A 41 -1.31 9.29 12.17
C ASN A 41 -2.36 8.20 12.45
N MET A 42 -2.20 7.03 11.84
CA MET A 42 -2.99 5.84 12.14
C MET A 42 -2.84 5.40 13.60
N LYS A 43 -1.61 5.32 14.13
CA LYS A 43 -1.36 4.94 15.52
C LYS A 43 -1.98 5.91 16.52
N LEU A 44 -1.88 7.22 16.25
CA LEU A 44 -2.45 8.27 17.10
C LEU A 44 -3.97 8.16 17.27
N ARG A 45 -4.67 7.54 16.31
CA ARG A 45 -6.12 7.31 16.38
C ARG A 45 -6.53 6.13 17.27
N GLY A 46 -5.58 5.51 18.00
CA GLY A 46 -5.87 4.64 19.14
C GLY A 46 -6.61 3.35 18.77
N ARG A 47 -6.02 2.50 17.91
CA ARG A 47 -6.61 1.18 17.62
C ARG A 47 -6.42 0.22 18.79
N SER A 48 -7.44 -0.59 19.03
CA SER A 48 -7.34 -1.78 19.88
C SER A 48 -6.15 -2.64 19.45
N GLY A 49 -5.39 -3.10 20.45
CA GLY A 49 -4.23 -3.96 20.27
C GLY A 49 -4.53 -5.19 19.41
N PRO A 50 -3.50 -5.88 18.92
CA PRO A 50 -3.65 -7.09 18.12
C PRO A 50 -4.47 -8.13 18.88
N GLN A 51 -5.40 -8.77 18.18
CA GLN A 51 -6.00 -10.00 18.72
C GLN A 51 -4.90 -11.08 18.77
N PRO A 52 -4.86 -11.91 19.83
CA PRO A 52 -3.91 -13.02 19.92
C PRO A 52 -3.94 -13.89 18.65
N GLY A 53 -2.77 -14.16 18.08
CA GLY A 53 -2.64 -14.94 16.84
C GLY A 53 -2.95 -14.17 15.54
N CYS A 54 -3.24 -12.87 15.61
CA CYS A 54 -3.37 -12.01 14.43
C CYS A 54 -2.04 -11.33 14.11
N ARG A 55 -1.58 -11.40 12.86
CA ARG A 55 -0.44 -10.62 12.37
C ARG A 55 -0.95 -9.44 11.55
N ARG A 56 -0.35 -8.26 11.74
CA ARG A 56 -0.72 -7.04 11.03
C ARG A 56 0.46 -6.58 10.18
N TYR A 57 0.27 -6.48 8.87
CA TYR A 57 1.29 -6.01 7.94
C TYR A 57 0.94 -4.61 7.46
N ILE A 58 1.94 -3.72 7.42
CA ILE A 58 1.80 -2.36 6.89
C ILE A 58 2.54 -2.25 5.57
N LEU A 59 1.77 -1.95 4.53
CA LEU A 59 2.22 -1.92 3.14
C LEU A 59 1.85 -0.57 2.53
N ASP A 60 2.59 -0.14 1.52
CA ASP A 60 2.26 1.02 0.70
C ASP A 60 2.34 0.69 -0.79
N ASN A 61 2.32 1.71 -1.64
CA ASN A 61 2.35 1.58 -3.10
C ASN A 61 3.62 0.90 -3.65
N ASN A 62 4.71 0.83 -2.88
CA ASN A 62 5.93 0.11 -3.28
C ASN A 62 5.82 -1.41 -3.04
N SER A 63 4.76 -1.84 -2.36
CA SER A 63 4.53 -3.25 -2.03
C SER A 63 3.75 -3.93 -3.17
N PRO A 64 4.04 -5.21 -3.48
CA PRO A 64 3.32 -5.95 -4.51
C PRO A 64 1.80 -5.92 -4.29
N GLY A 65 1.03 -5.73 -5.37
CA GLY A 65 -0.44 -5.66 -5.32
C GLY A 65 -1.04 -4.36 -4.79
N ASN A 66 -0.21 -3.40 -4.35
CA ASN A 66 -0.67 -2.10 -3.85
C ASN A 66 -0.26 -0.92 -4.74
N GLY A 67 0.29 -1.16 -5.94
CA GLY A 67 0.76 -0.10 -6.84
C GLY A 67 -0.32 0.88 -7.33
N TRP A 68 -1.60 0.56 -7.13
CA TRP A 68 -2.72 1.46 -7.41
C TRP A 68 -2.96 2.49 -6.30
N LEU A 69 -2.37 2.33 -5.11
CA LEU A 69 -2.47 3.30 -4.02
C LEU A 69 -1.67 4.56 -4.33
N LEU A 70 -2.28 5.73 -4.07
CA LEU A 70 -1.57 7.00 -4.13
C LEU A 70 -0.46 7.06 -3.07
N LEU A 71 0.56 7.88 -3.34
CA LEU A 71 1.65 8.12 -2.40
C LEU A 71 1.11 8.58 -1.03
N GLY A 72 1.66 8.01 0.03
CA GLY A 72 1.25 8.32 1.39
C GLY A 72 0.03 7.54 1.86
N TRP A 73 -0.70 6.86 0.99
CA TRP A 73 -1.69 5.89 1.43
C TRP A 73 -1.00 4.60 1.86
N ILE A 74 -1.58 3.94 2.87
CA ILE A 74 -1.09 2.65 3.36
C ILE A 74 -2.23 1.63 3.38
N ALA A 75 -1.89 0.37 3.16
CA ALA A 75 -2.74 -0.78 3.39
C ALA A 75 -2.29 -1.51 4.66
N GLU A 76 -3.23 -1.83 5.54
CA GLU A 76 -3.06 -2.77 6.63
C GLU A 76 -3.67 -4.12 6.24
N GLU A 77 -2.85 -5.16 6.20
CA GLU A 77 -3.29 -6.54 6.03
C GLU A 77 -3.26 -7.26 7.37
N ARG A 78 -4.39 -7.86 7.74
CA ARG A 78 -4.56 -8.63 8.97
C ARG A 78 -4.72 -10.09 8.62
N VAL A 79 -3.74 -10.90 9.00
CA VAL A 79 -3.81 -12.36 8.89
C VAL A 79 -4.25 -12.90 10.24
N VAL A 80 -5.48 -13.39 10.33
CA VAL A 80 -6.00 -14.00 11.57
C VAL A 80 -5.57 -15.46 11.68
N GLY A 81 -5.68 -16.06 12.87
CA GLY A 81 -5.25 -17.44 13.12
C GLY A 81 -5.89 -18.51 12.21
N SER A 82 -7.05 -18.23 11.60
CA SER A 82 -7.68 -19.11 10.61
C SER A 82 -7.07 -19.02 9.20
N GLY A 83 -6.06 -18.18 8.98
CA GLY A 83 -5.47 -17.88 7.68
C GLY A 83 -6.27 -16.90 6.82
N ARG A 84 -7.42 -16.40 7.29
CA ARG A 84 -8.17 -15.35 6.57
C ARG A 84 -7.38 -14.05 6.59
N VAL A 85 -7.38 -13.36 5.45
CA VAL A 85 -6.72 -12.06 5.29
C VAL A 85 -7.78 -10.98 5.15
N TYR A 86 -7.73 -9.99 6.04
CA TYR A 86 -8.56 -8.80 5.97
C TYR A 86 -7.69 -7.60 5.60
N LYS A 87 -8.14 -6.79 4.66
CA LYS A 87 -7.40 -5.61 4.20
C LYS A 87 -8.19 -4.35 4.47
N CYS A 88 -7.52 -3.32 4.97
CA CYS A 88 -8.07 -1.97 5.05
C CYS A 88 -7.01 -0.96 4.64
N TYR A 89 -7.45 0.24 4.28
CA TYR A 89 -6.62 1.30 3.72
C TYR A 89 -6.72 2.54 4.58
N TYR A 90 -5.69 3.37 4.51
CA TYR A 90 -5.66 4.64 5.21
C TYR A 90 -5.18 5.76 4.32
N ASP A 91 -5.87 6.89 4.44
CA ASP A 91 -5.41 8.14 3.87
C ASP A 91 -4.32 8.78 4.76
N PRO A 92 -3.62 9.82 4.27
CA PRO A 92 -2.60 10.52 5.04
C PRO A 92 -3.06 11.10 6.39
N SER A 93 -4.36 11.33 6.58
CA SER A 93 -4.92 11.79 7.86
C SER A 93 -5.13 10.65 8.88
N GLY A 94 -4.91 9.40 8.46
CA GLY A 94 -5.19 8.20 9.24
C GLY A 94 -6.65 7.74 9.21
N ARG A 95 -7.49 8.28 8.31
CA ARG A 95 -8.88 7.79 8.15
C ARG A 95 -8.88 6.43 7.47
N ILE A 96 -9.70 5.52 7.98
CA ILE A 96 -9.82 4.15 7.46
C ILE A 96 -10.84 4.04 6.32
N TYR A 97 -10.51 3.20 5.35
CA TYR A 97 -11.39 2.70 4.29
C TYR A 97 -11.29 1.17 4.26
N ARG A 98 -12.42 0.47 4.17
CA ARG A 98 -12.50 -1.00 4.27
C ARG A 98 -12.40 -1.68 2.91
N THR A 99 -12.66 -0.95 1.84
CA THR A 99 -12.67 -1.49 0.48
C THR A 99 -11.88 -0.58 -0.45
N GLN A 100 -11.39 -1.15 -1.55
CA GLN A 100 -10.77 -0.36 -2.62
C GLN A 100 -11.77 0.63 -3.24
N TYR A 101 -13.04 0.26 -3.35
CA TYR A 101 -14.09 1.16 -3.84
C TYR A 101 -14.22 2.42 -2.96
N GLU A 102 -14.23 2.26 -1.63
CA GLU A 102 -14.28 3.42 -0.72
C GLU A 102 -13.08 4.35 -0.88
N VAL A 103 -11.90 3.82 -1.16
CA VAL A 103 -10.68 4.60 -1.44
C VAL A 103 -10.85 5.39 -2.74
N LEU A 104 -11.24 4.71 -3.82
CA LEU A 104 -11.43 5.33 -5.14
C LEU A 104 -12.52 6.40 -5.09
N HIS A 105 -13.63 6.12 -4.41
CA HIS A 105 -14.69 7.10 -4.20
C HIS A 105 -14.21 8.31 -3.40
N ALA A 106 -13.37 8.13 -2.36
CA ALA A 106 -12.81 9.25 -1.62
C ALA A 106 -11.88 10.14 -2.48
N TRP A 107 -11.13 9.52 -3.40
CA TRP A 107 -10.30 10.24 -4.37
C TRP A 107 -11.15 11.04 -5.35
N GLU A 108 -12.20 10.44 -5.88
CA GLU A 108 -13.16 11.09 -6.78
C GLU A 108 -13.79 12.32 -6.11
N GLN A 109 -14.28 12.19 -4.87
CA GLN A 109 -14.84 13.31 -4.10
C GLN A 109 -13.82 14.41 -3.78
N SER A 110 -12.51 14.08 -3.81
CA SER A 110 -11.42 15.04 -3.59
C SER A 110 -10.90 15.66 -4.89
N GLY A 111 -11.48 15.31 -6.05
CA GLY A 111 -11.04 15.78 -7.37
C GLY A 111 -9.74 15.12 -7.87
N LEU A 112 -9.36 13.98 -7.30
CA LEU A 112 -8.17 13.22 -7.73
C LEU A 112 -8.57 12.26 -8.86
N VAL A 113 -7.96 12.44 -10.03
CA VAL A 113 -8.16 11.56 -11.20
C VAL A 113 -7.01 10.58 -11.29
N LEU A 114 -7.32 9.27 -11.26
CA LEU A 114 -6.33 8.23 -11.50
C LEU A 114 -6.12 8.08 -13.02
N LEU A 115 -4.95 8.49 -13.51
CA LEU A 115 -4.54 8.21 -14.89
C LEU A 115 -3.95 6.79 -14.93
N ASP A 116 -4.72 5.84 -15.46
CA ASP A 116 -4.21 4.51 -15.76
C ASP A 116 -3.23 4.59 -16.94
N MET A 117 -1.94 4.70 -16.64
CA MET A 117 -0.90 4.76 -17.68
C MET A 117 -0.55 3.41 -18.31
N PHE A 118 -1.10 2.28 -17.82
CA PHE A 118 -0.68 0.96 -18.30
C PHE A 118 -1.43 0.45 -19.54
N SER A 119 -2.51 1.12 -19.98
CA SER A 119 -3.21 0.72 -21.21
C SER A 119 -2.47 1.09 -22.50
N TRP A 120 -1.53 2.04 -22.47
CA TRP A 120 -0.90 2.56 -23.70
C TRP A 120 0.40 1.86 -24.10
N LEU A 121 1.03 1.08 -23.23
CA LEU A 121 2.32 0.45 -23.53
C LEU A 121 2.23 -0.87 -24.33
N PHE A 122 1.03 -1.43 -24.52
CA PHE A 122 0.81 -2.69 -25.24
C PHE A 122 0.13 -2.53 -26.61
N SER A 123 -0.13 -1.29 -27.07
CA SER A 123 -0.87 -1.05 -28.33
C SER A 123 0.00 -0.69 -29.55
N THR A 124 1.33 -0.59 -29.44
CA THR A 124 2.19 -0.11 -30.55
C THR A 124 3.13 -1.15 -31.18
N THR A 125 2.81 -2.45 -31.10
CA THR A 125 3.49 -3.45 -31.94
C THR A 125 2.49 -4.35 -32.63
N GLY A 126 2.14 -4.01 -33.87
CA GLY A 126 1.57 -4.98 -34.80
C GLY A 126 0.50 -4.44 -35.72
N SER A 127 0.91 -3.80 -36.82
CA SER A 127 0.22 -3.89 -38.13
C SER A 127 1.09 -3.26 -39.22
N SER A 128 2.17 -3.94 -39.59
CA SER A 128 2.90 -3.70 -40.83
C SER A 128 3.03 -5.01 -41.59
N SER A 129 2.00 -5.34 -42.38
CA SER A 129 2.10 -6.33 -43.45
C SER A 129 0.99 -6.14 -44.47
N SER A 130 1.34 -5.54 -45.62
CA SER A 130 1.10 -6.05 -46.98
C SER A 130 0.92 -4.89 -47.98
N LEU A 131 2.03 -4.40 -48.54
CA LEU A 131 2.01 -3.74 -49.85
C LEU A 131 2.02 -4.84 -50.90
N SER A 132 0.92 -4.94 -51.64
CA SER A 132 0.73 -5.86 -52.75
C SER A 132 1.71 -5.56 -53.89
N ASN A 133 2.46 -6.57 -54.33
CA ASN A 133 3.22 -6.51 -55.57
C ASN A 133 2.24 -6.57 -56.75
N ARG A 134 2.05 -5.44 -57.45
CA ARG A 134 1.44 -5.35 -58.78
C ARG A 134 2.49 -4.73 -59.69
N GLY A 135 2.92 -5.45 -60.73
CA GLY A 135 3.82 -4.91 -61.75
C GLY A 135 4.41 -5.99 -62.66
N SER A 136 3.72 -6.20 -63.77
CA SER A 136 4.05 -6.98 -64.96
C SER A 136 5.46 -6.75 -65.53
N PHE A 137 6.06 -7.79 -66.13
CA PHE A 137 6.44 -7.90 -67.55
C PHE A 137 6.60 -9.38 -67.94
#